data_AF-A0A4Q2JE31-F1
#
_entry.id   AF-A0A4Q2JE31-F1
#
_cell.length_a   1.000
_cell.length_b   1.000
_cell.length_c   1.000
_cell.angle_alpha   90.00
_cell.angle_beta   90.00
_cell.angle_gamma   90.00
#
_symmetry.space_group_name_H-M   'P 1'
#
loop_
_entity.id
_entity.type
_entity.pdbx_description
1 polymer ?
#
loop_
_entity_poly.entity_id
_entity_poly.type
_entity_poly.pdbx_seq_one_letter_code
_entity_poly.pdbx_strand_id
1 'polypeptide(L)'
;ADAAARVGAATDRFRQLVAGAVPDAVPTGHPSRRLPGTVSYVFPGTSGEAVLLELERRGVVVSSGSACAAGSDEPSHVLTAIGVPPEVAQTAVRFSFGGEVTEADAAAAASALAEAVSAVRAIVP
;
A
#
# COMPACT_ATOMS: atom_id res chain seq x y z
N ALA A 1 -2.83 19.06 -17.14
CA ALA A 1 -2.50 19.56 -15.79
C ALA A 1 -3.46 19.01 -14.74
N ASP A 2 -4.77 18.92 -15.06
CA ASP A 2 -5.79 18.56 -14.05
C ASP A 2 -5.73 17.11 -13.56
N ALA A 3 -5.44 16.13 -14.41
CA ALA A 3 -5.42 14.72 -14.00
C ALA A 3 -4.40 14.43 -12.90
N ALA A 4 -3.17 14.98 -13.00
CA ALA A 4 -2.13 14.79 -11.99
C ALA A 4 -2.51 15.43 -10.65
N ALA A 5 -3.15 16.61 -10.68
CA ALA A 5 -3.62 17.28 -9.47
C ALA A 5 -4.76 16.50 -8.79
N ARG A 6 -5.74 16.01 -9.56
CA ARG A 6 -6.83 15.17 -9.05
C ARG A 6 -6.33 13.87 -8.43
N VAL A 7 -5.46 13.15 -9.14
CA VAL A 7 -4.85 11.92 -8.64
C VAL A 7 -4.02 12.19 -7.37
N GLY A 8 -3.31 13.32 -7.33
CA GLY A 8 -2.58 13.75 -6.13
C GLY A 8 -3.51 13.96 -4.94
N ALA A 9 -4.62 14.68 -5.12
CA ALA A 9 -5.61 14.90 -4.05
C ALA A 9 -6.24 13.59 -3.54
N ALA A 10 -6.63 12.69 -4.44
CA ALA A 10 -7.16 11.37 -4.07
C ALA A 10 -6.11 10.53 -3.32
N THR A 11 -4.86 10.56 -3.77
CA THR A 11 -3.76 9.85 -3.11
C THR A 11 -3.45 10.44 -1.74
N ASP A 12 -3.52 11.76 -1.58
CA ASP A 12 -3.34 12.42 -0.28
C ASP A 12 -4.46 12.04 0.69
N ARG A 13 -5.69 12.00 0.20
CA ARG A 13 -6.85 11.52 0.96
C ARG A 13 -6.67 10.07 1.41
N PHE A 14 -6.22 9.18 0.52
CA PHE A 14 -5.88 7.80 0.86
C PHE A 14 -4.85 7.74 1.99
N ARG A 15 -3.74 8.48 1.88
CA ARG A 15 -2.67 8.48 2.90
C ARG A 15 -3.17 8.95 4.26
N GLN A 16 -4.00 9.99 4.30
CA GLN A 16 -4.60 10.50 5.54
C GLN A 16 -5.50 9.46 6.20
N LEU A 17 -6.31 8.75 5.42
CA LEU A 17 -7.18 7.69 5.93
C LEU A 17 -6.38 6.50 6.47
N VAL A 18 -5.37 6.05 5.72
CA VAL A 18 -4.50 4.95 6.17
C VAL A 18 -3.78 5.30 7.46
N ALA A 19 -3.24 6.52 7.58
CA ALA A 19 -2.57 6.96 8.81
C ALA A 19 -3.50 6.95 10.05
N GLY A 20 -4.80 7.18 9.86
CA GLY A 20 -5.78 7.11 10.94
C GLY A 20 -6.28 5.69 11.24
N ALA A 21 -6.39 4.83 10.23
CA ALA A 21 -6.96 3.49 10.35
C ALA A 21 -5.93 2.39 10.65
N VAL A 22 -4.67 2.58 10.24
CA VAL A 22 -3.56 1.65 10.42
C VAL A 22 -2.33 2.43 10.94
N PRO A 23 -2.29 2.79 12.23
CA PRO A 23 -1.29 3.72 12.76
C PRO A 23 0.17 3.25 12.66
N ASP A 24 0.38 1.94 12.52
CA ASP A 24 1.69 1.31 12.39
C ASP A 24 2.05 0.96 10.94
N ALA A 25 1.22 1.36 9.96
CA ALA A 25 1.60 1.33 8.55
C ALA A 25 2.75 2.29 8.29
N VAL A 26 3.86 1.79 7.75
CA VAL A 26 5.04 2.62 7.50
C VAL A 26 5.09 2.99 6.01
N PRO A 27 4.95 4.28 5.64
CA PRO A 27 5.11 4.69 4.26
C PRO A 27 6.55 4.51 3.81
N THR A 28 6.74 4.03 2.58
CA THR A 28 8.05 3.87 1.94
C THR A 28 8.25 4.95 0.86
N GLY A 29 9.52 5.30 0.62
CA GLY A 29 9.88 6.39 -0.29
C GLY A 29 9.83 7.78 0.36
N HIS A 30 9.97 8.83 -0.46
CA HIS A 30 10.09 10.20 0.05
C HIS A 30 8.74 10.76 0.55
N PRO A 31 8.70 11.48 1.69
CA PRO A 31 7.45 11.99 2.26
C PRO A 31 6.72 13.00 1.35
N SER A 32 7.43 13.91 0.67
CA SER A 32 6.84 14.91 -0.24
C SER A 32 7.17 14.74 -1.73
N ARG A 33 8.41 14.40 -2.10
CA ARG A 33 8.87 14.19 -3.48
C ARG A 33 8.48 12.81 -4.02
N ARG A 34 7.20 12.62 -4.34
CA ARG A 34 6.63 11.37 -4.85
C ARG A 34 5.85 11.59 -6.14
N LEU A 35 5.64 10.51 -6.90
CA LEU A 35 4.67 10.52 -8.00
C LEU A 35 3.25 10.68 -7.42
N PRO A 36 2.39 11.50 -8.05
CA PRO A 36 1.10 11.86 -7.47
C PRO A 36 0.14 10.67 -7.32
N GLY A 37 0.27 9.63 -8.15
CA GLY A 37 -0.60 8.45 -8.12
C GLY A 37 0.00 7.22 -7.45
N THR A 38 1.11 7.35 -6.72
CA THR A 38 1.76 6.19 -6.11
C THR A 38 1.89 6.35 -4.62
N VAL A 39 1.47 5.32 -3.90
CA VAL A 39 1.74 5.13 -2.47
C VAL A 39 2.22 3.71 -2.23
N SER A 40 3.16 3.58 -1.32
CA SER A 40 3.78 2.31 -0.98
C SER A 40 3.96 2.27 0.53
N TYR A 41 3.49 1.19 1.14
CA TYR A 41 3.55 0.97 2.58
C TYR A 41 4.16 -0.40 2.87
N VAL A 42 4.76 -0.53 4.04
CA VAL A 42 5.05 -1.83 4.68
C VAL A 42 4.20 -1.93 5.95
N PHE A 43 3.82 -3.15 6.29
CA PHE A 43 2.96 -3.48 7.44
C PHE A 43 3.69 -4.52 8.30
N PRO A 44 4.58 -4.09 9.21
CA PRO A 44 5.29 -5.00 10.10
C PRO A 44 4.35 -5.97 10.82
N GLY A 45 4.79 -7.22 11.00
CA GLY A 45 4.00 -8.26 11.66
C GLY A 45 2.87 -8.85 10.81
N THR A 46 2.88 -8.64 9.48
CA THR A 46 1.90 -9.24 8.55
C THR A 46 2.61 -10.01 7.44
N SER A 47 1.89 -10.91 6.77
CA SER A 47 2.33 -11.44 5.47
C SER A 47 1.86 -10.49 4.36
N GLY A 48 2.79 -9.95 3.57
CA GLY A 48 2.47 -9.08 2.44
C GLY A 48 1.58 -9.77 1.41
N GLU A 49 1.85 -11.03 1.09
CA GLU A 49 1.02 -11.85 0.20
C GLU A 49 -0.40 -12.01 0.74
N ALA A 50 -0.56 -12.31 2.03
CA ALA A 50 -1.88 -12.43 2.63
C ALA A 50 -2.67 -11.11 2.55
N VAL A 51 -2.01 -9.95 2.74
CA VAL A 51 -2.67 -8.64 2.58
C VAL A 51 -3.11 -8.40 1.14
N LEU A 52 -2.29 -8.78 0.14
CA LEU A 52 -2.66 -8.68 -1.27
C LEU A 52 -3.87 -9.54 -1.61
N LEU A 53 -3.91 -10.79 -1.13
CA LEU A 53 -5.05 -11.69 -1.33
C LEU A 53 -6.32 -11.18 -0.65
N GLU A 54 -6.22 -10.65 0.56
CA GLU A 54 -7.37 -10.06 1.27
C GLU A 54 -7.90 -8.79 0.59
N LEU A 55 -7.01 -7.97 0.01
CA LEU A 55 -7.40 -6.83 -0.82
C LEU A 55 -8.10 -7.27 -2.10
N GLU A 56 -7.58 -8.30 -2.78
CA GLU A 56 -8.20 -8.85 -3.99
C GLU A 56 -9.61 -9.40 -3.70
N ARG A 57 -9.80 -10.12 -2.58
CA ARG A 57 -11.12 -10.57 -2.13
C ARG A 57 -12.12 -9.44 -1.89
N ARG A 58 -11.63 -8.23 -1.59
CA ARG A 58 -12.42 -7.00 -1.41
C ARG A 58 -12.57 -6.19 -2.70
N GLY A 59 -12.12 -6.73 -3.83
CA GLY A 59 -12.19 -6.08 -5.13
C GLY A 59 -11.15 -4.99 -5.36
N VAL A 60 -10.09 -4.94 -4.54
CA VAL A 60 -9.01 -3.94 -4.65
C VAL A 60 -7.75 -4.62 -5.17
N VAL A 61 -7.41 -4.37 -6.43
CA VAL A 61 -6.21 -4.92 -7.07
C VAL A 61 -5.02 -4.00 -6.86
N VAL A 62 -3.93 -4.55 -6.31
CA VAL A 62 -2.72 -3.83 -5.92
C VAL A 62 -1.47 -4.64 -6.30
N SER A 63 -0.29 -4.04 -6.17
CA SER A 63 0.99 -4.75 -6.33
C SER A 63 1.70 -4.92 -4.99
N SER A 64 2.61 -5.90 -4.91
CA SER A 64 3.62 -5.91 -3.84
C SER A 64 4.65 -4.79 -4.02
N GLY A 65 5.56 -4.63 -3.05
CA GLY A 65 6.62 -3.60 -3.05
C GLY A 65 7.64 -3.68 -4.19
N SER A 66 7.66 -4.77 -4.96
CA SER A 66 8.29 -4.84 -6.28
C SER A 66 7.23 -5.31 -7.27
N ALA A 67 7.15 -4.68 -8.44
CA ALA A 67 6.03 -4.88 -9.38
C ALA A 67 5.81 -6.34 -9.85
N CYS A 68 6.74 -7.26 -9.53
CA CYS A 68 6.73 -8.66 -9.98
C CYS A 68 6.84 -9.70 -8.86
N ALA A 69 6.87 -9.35 -7.57
CA ALA A 69 7.08 -10.34 -6.50
C ALA A 69 5.80 -11.00 -5.97
N ALA A 70 4.69 -10.95 -6.70
CA ALA A 70 3.53 -11.78 -6.34
C ALA A 70 3.92 -13.27 -6.48
N GLY A 71 3.99 -13.99 -5.36
CA GLY A 71 4.41 -15.40 -5.30
C GLY A 71 5.92 -15.64 -5.15
N SER A 72 6.71 -14.61 -4.83
CA SER A 72 8.12 -14.77 -4.45
C SER A 72 8.34 -14.34 -3.00
N ASP A 73 8.97 -15.20 -2.21
CA ASP A 73 9.39 -14.89 -0.84
C ASP A 73 10.54 -13.86 -0.79
N GLU A 74 11.06 -13.39 -1.94
CA GLU A 74 12.18 -12.46 -1.95
C GLU A 74 11.74 -11.02 -1.61
N PRO A 75 12.43 -10.34 -0.68
CA PRO A 75 12.16 -8.95 -0.37
C PRO A 75 12.46 -8.05 -1.59
N SER A 76 11.74 -6.92 -1.69
CA SER A 76 12.03 -5.91 -2.71
C SER A 76 13.47 -5.38 -2.57
N HIS A 77 14.31 -5.62 -3.58
CA HIS A 77 15.68 -5.11 -3.64
C HIS A 77 15.77 -3.58 -3.54
N VAL A 78 14.72 -2.86 -3.96
CA VAL A 78 14.64 -1.40 -3.82
C VAL A 78 14.44 -1.02 -2.37
N LEU A 79 13.54 -1.70 -1.65
CA LEU A 79 13.26 -1.40 -0.26
C LEU A 79 14.46 -1.74 0.64
N THR A 80 15.12 -2.85 0.39
CA THR A 80 16.34 -3.22 1.12
C THR A 80 17.49 -2.26 0.83
N ALA A 81 17.65 -1.80 -0.41
CA ALA A 81 18.68 -0.80 -0.77
C ALA A 81 18.48 0.56 -0.08
N ILE A 82 17.24 0.94 0.25
CA ILE A 82 16.94 2.17 1.02
C ILE A 82 16.87 1.95 2.53
N GLY A 83 17.31 0.78 3.01
CA GLY A 83 17.46 0.47 4.43
C GLY A 83 16.23 -0.09 5.13
N VAL A 84 15.20 -0.51 4.39
CA VAL A 84 14.09 -1.28 4.98
C VAL A 84 14.59 -2.70 5.26
N PRO A 85 14.46 -3.23 6.49
CA PRO A 85 14.85 -4.60 6.80
C PRO A 85 14.15 -5.61 5.87
N PRO A 86 14.82 -6.67 5.40
CA PRO A 86 14.26 -7.68 4.49
C PRO A 86 12.88 -8.21 4.91
N GLU A 87 12.72 -8.58 6.17
CA GLU A 87 11.49 -9.11 6.76
C GLU A 87 10.35 -8.08 6.74
N VAL A 88 10.66 -6.80 6.87
CA VAL A 88 9.67 -5.71 6.76
C VAL A 88 9.37 -5.44 5.28
N ALA A 89 10.38 -5.48 4.41
CA ALA A 89 10.23 -5.26 2.98
C ALA A 89 9.32 -6.29 2.29
N GLN A 90 9.25 -7.52 2.81
CA GLN A 90 8.32 -8.57 2.37
C GLN A 90 6.85 -8.22 2.62
N THR A 91 6.57 -7.30 3.55
CA THR A 91 5.19 -6.87 3.89
C THR A 91 4.68 -5.74 2.99
N ALA A 92 5.42 -5.40 1.95
CA ALA A 92 5.18 -4.21 1.16
C ALA A 92 3.95 -4.33 0.24
N VAL A 93 3.09 -3.33 0.27
CA VAL A 93 1.95 -3.16 -0.64
C VAL A 93 2.03 -1.78 -1.29
N ARG A 94 1.85 -1.76 -2.61
CA ARG A 94 1.90 -0.56 -3.44
C ARG A 94 0.59 -0.38 -4.19
N PHE A 95 0.05 0.84 -4.07
CA PHE A 95 -1.10 1.30 -4.83
C PHE A 95 -0.64 2.24 -5.94
N SER A 96 -1.23 2.05 -7.11
CA SER A 96 -1.04 2.90 -8.29
C SER A 96 -2.41 3.36 -8.77
N PHE A 97 -2.70 4.66 -8.61
CA PHE A 97 -3.97 5.24 -8.98
C PHE A 97 -3.91 5.87 -10.39
N GLY A 98 -4.90 5.56 -11.23
CA GLY A 98 -5.04 6.10 -12.58
C GLY A 98 -5.70 7.48 -12.61
N GLY A 99 -5.67 8.15 -13.77
CA GLY A 99 -6.15 9.53 -13.96
C GLY A 99 -7.64 9.79 -13.65
N GLU A 100 -8.43 8.72 -13.60
CA GLU A 100 -9.88 8.73 -13.34
C GLU A 100 -10.24 8.43 -11.89
N VAL A 101 -9.25 8.16 -11.03
CA VAL A 101 -9.49 7.89 -9.60
C VAL A 101 -10.20 9.08 -8.94
N THR A 102 -11.21 8.78 -8.12
CA THR A 102 -11.89 9.77 -7.29
C THR A 102 -11.42 9.69 -5.83
N GLU A 103 -11.69 10.74 -5.04
CA GLU A 103 -11.48 10.69 -3.59
C GLU A 103 -12.33 9.61 -2.91
N ALA A 104 -13.49 9.28 -3.47
CA ALA A 104 -14.35 8.20 -2.98
C ALA A 104 -13.70 6.82 -3.23
N ASP A 105 -13.12 6.60 -4.42
CA ASP A 105 -12.38 5.37 -4.72
C ASP A 105 -11.17 5.21 -3.79
N ALA A 106 -10.44 6.32 -3.56
CA ALA A 106 -9.35 6.36 -2.60
C ALA A 106 -9.80 6.04 -1.17
N ALA A 107 -10.97 6.55 -0.75
CA ALA A 107 -11.51 6.25 0.57
C ALA A 107 -11.93 4.77 0.71
N ALA A 108 -12.57 4.22 -0.32
CA ALA A 108 -12.93 2.80 -0.35
C ALA A 108 -11.69 1.90 -0.31
N ALA A 109 -10.65 2.22 -1.09
CA ALA A 109 -9.39 1.49 -1.08
C ALA A 109 -8.67 1.57 0.29
N ALA A 110 -8.72 2.71 0.97
CA ALA A 110 -8.14 2.85 2.31
C ALA A 110 -8.90 2.03 3.37
N SER A 111 -10.24 1.98 3.28
CA SER A 111 -11.06 1.12 4.15
C SER A 111 -10.74 -0.36 3.92
N ALA A 112 -10.72 -0.78 2.66
CA ALA A 112 -10.40 -2.16 2.28
C ALA A 112 -8.99 -2.57 2.75
N LEU A 113 -8.01 -1.66 2.67
CA LEU A 113 -6.66 -1.89 3.20
C LEU A 113 -6.67 -2.08 4.72
N ALA A 114 -7.35 -1.22 5.46
CA ALA A 114 -7.42 -1.34 6.91
C ALA A 114 -8.07 -2.67 7.34
N GLU A 115 -9.16 -3.05 6.68
CA GLU A 115 -9.84 -4.33 6.91
C GLU A 115 -8.97 -5.53 6.54
N ALA A 116 -8.25 -5.47 5.42
CA ALA A 116 -7.35 -6.53 4.98
C ALA A 116 -6.18 -6.72 5.98
N VAL A 117 -5.52 -5.64 6.38
CA VAL A 117 -4.45 -5.68 7.39
C VAL A 117 -4.97 -6.23 8.71
N SER A 118 -6.15 -5.80 9.17
CA SER A 118 -6.78 -6.32 10.39
C SER A 118 -7.10 -7.81 10.28
N ALA A 119 -7.62 -8.27 9.14
CA ALA A 119 -7.96 -9.67 8.92
C ALA A 119 -6.71 -10.56 8.94
N VAL A 120 -5.64 -10.14 8.27
CA VAL A 120 -4.36 -10.88 8.25
C VAL A 120 -3.76 -10.95 9.66
N ARG A 121 -3.77 -9.84 10.42
CA ARG A 121 -3.26 -9.82 11.79
C ARG A 121 -4.03 -10.73 12.75
N ALA A 122 -5.31 -10.99 12.50
CA ALA A 122 -6.09 -11.90 13.32
C ALA A 122 -5.71 -13.39 13.10
N ILE A 123 -4.98 -13.70 12.03
CA ILE A 123 -4.57 -15.06 11.65
C ILE A 123 -3.11 -15.33 12.02
N VAL A 124 -2.27 -14.28 12.09
CA VAL A 124 -0.86 -14.39 12.49
C VAL A 124 -0.79 -14.53 14.02
N PRO A 125 -0.24 -15.65 14.56
CA PRO A 125 -0.15 -15.88 16.00
C PRO A 125 0.87 -14.99 16.71
#